data_AF-A0A9E3BXX3-F1
#
_entry.id   AF-A0A9E3BXX3-F1
#
_cell.length_a   1.000
_cell.length_b   1.000
_cell.length_c   1.000
_cell.angle_alpha   90.00
_cell.angle_beta   90.00
_cell.angle_gamma   90.00
#
_symmetry.space_group_name_H-M   'P 1'
#
loop_
_entity.id
_entity.type
_entity.pdbx_description
1 polymer ?
#
loop_
_entity_poly.entity_id
_entity_poly.type
_entity_poly.pdbx_seq_one_letter_code
_entity_poly.pdbx_strand_id
1 'polypeptide(L)'
;MPAVDTYNYKATPTVGQNDNMSCWAACLSWWLKAVADGRPAWSQNKVIAEFDKYTSDDGGFDPQNLIDVFSKDARLKISAGVFKTDQYRFRGLPLGDKPVIIAFNHADLGGTHMNVLFGQVNRDLFAMEPYYPYPGRDGQRTGQFVERNADFYIKASPNVILCWPTVVMKDK
;
A
#
# COMPACT_ATOMS: atom_id res chain seq x y z
N MET A 1 -15.73 -2.36 -25.90
CA MET A 1 -15.24 -2.27 -24.51
C MET A 1 -15.18 -0.80 -24.16
N PRO A 2 -15.83 -0.31 -23.09
CA PRO A 2 -15.69 1.10 -22.73
C PRO A 2 -14.23 1.35 -22.35
N ALA A 3 -13.71 2.50 -22.76
CA ALA A 3 -12.36 2.95 -22.47
C ALA A 3 -12.15 2.95 -20.96
N VAL A 4 -11.08 2.29 -20.50
CA VAL A 4 -10.58 2.48 -19.15
C VAL A 4 -10.16 3.94 -19.08
N ASP A 5 -10.92 4.78 -18.39
CA ASP A 5 -10.42 6.07 -17.92
C ASP A 5 -9.17 5.75 -17.10
N THR A 6 -8.02 5.88 -17.74
CA THR A 6 -6.73 5.52 -17.16
C THR A 6 -6.37 6.63 -16.21
N TYR A 7 -6.88 6.54 -14.97
CA TYR A 7 -6.43 7.39 -13.89
C TYR A 7 -4.91 7.31 -13.82
N ASN A 8 -4.25 8.42 -14.15
CA ASN A 8 -2.80 8.50 -14.07
C ASN A 8 -2.41 8.70 -12.60
N TYR A 9 -2.36 7.61 -11.84
CA TYR A 9 -1.99 7.67 -10.42
C TYR A 9 -0.58 8.26 -10.20
N LYS A 10 0.28 8.27 -11.22
CA LYS A 10 1.60 8.92 -11.15
C LYS A 10 1.51 10.46 -11.06
N ALA A 11 0.35 11.06 -11.32
CA ALA A 11 0.13 12.49 -11.08
C ALA A 11 0.02 12.83 -9.58
N THR A 12 -0.25 11.84 -8.72
CA THR A 12 -0.23 12.04 -7.26
C THR A 12 1.23 12.05 -6.79
N PRO A 13 1.73 13.14 -6.17
CA PRO A 13 3.12 13.18 -5.70
C PRO A 13 3.44 12.00 -4.77
N THR A 14 4.62 11.41 -4.94
CA THR A 14 5.09 10.31 -4.08
C THR A 14 5.22 10.77 -2.63
N VAL A 15 5.11 9.82 -1.70
CA VAL A 15 5.29 10.08 -0.26
C VAL A 15 6.39 9.18 0.25
N GLY A 16 7.49 9.79 0.72
CA GLY A 16 8.56 9.06 1.38
C GLY A 16 8.27 8.87 2.85
N GLN A 17 8.73 7.76 3.44
CA GLN A 17 8.55 7.53 4.87
C GLN A 17 9.44 8.42 5.73
N ASN A 18 8.86 9.04 6.76
CA ASN A 18 9.54 9.94 7.68
C ASN A 18 10.72 9.28 8.41
N ASP A 19 10.57 8.03 8.81
CA ASP A 19 11.56 7.26 9.58
C ASP A 19 11.66 5.83 9.03
N ASN A 20 12.45 4.97 9.67
CA ASN A 20 12.65 3.58 9.22
C ASN A 20 11.40 2.68 9.34
N MET A 21 10.39 3.07 10.12
CA MET A 21 9.27 2.20 10.48
C MET A 21 7.91 2.69 9.94
N SER A 22 7.86 3.90 9.37
CA SER A 22 6.63 4.57 8.92
C SER A 22 6.25 4.33 7.46
N CYS A 23 6.72 3.23 6.85
CA CYS A 23 6.34 2.84 5.48
C CYS A 23 4.82 2.67 5.33
N TRP A 24 4.16 2.15 6.36
CA TRP A 24 2.71 1.99 6.44
C TRP A 24 1.96 3.33 6.35
N ALA A 25 2.46 4.34 7.05
CA ALA A 25 1.82 5.66 7.11
C ALA A 25 2.00 6.44 5.80
N ALA A 26 3.18 6.33 5.18
CA ALA A 26 3.44 6.90 3.86
C ALA A 26 2.53 6.25 2.80
N CYS A 27 2.43 4.91 2.79
CA CYS A 27 1.55 4.18 1.88
C CYS A 27 0.09 4.57 2.05
N LEU A 28 -0.43 4.59 3.28
CA LEU A 28 -1.83 4.97 3.52
C LEU A 28 -2.09 6.43 3.13
N SER A 29 -1.20 7.36 3.46
CA SER A 29 -1.34 8.78 3.09
C SER A 29 -1.40 8.99 1.58
N TRP A 30 -0.51 8.32 0.83
CA TRP A 30 -0.54 8.39 -0.63
C TRP A 30 -1.80 7.74 -1.21
N TRP A 31 -2.15 6.54 -0.73
CA TRP A 31 -3.30 5.78 -1.22
C TRP A 31 -4.62 6.54 -1.02
N LEU A 32 -4.80 7.17 0.14
CA LEU A 32 -5.95 8.00 0.46
C LEU A 32 -6.15 9.15 -0.53
N LYS A 33 -5.05 9.82 -0.92
CA LYS A 33 -5.05 10.90 -1.91
C LYS A 33 -5.28 10.38 -3.32
N ALA A 34 -4.65 9.26 -3.69
CA ALA A 34 -4.72 8.70 -5.03
C ALA A 34 -6.12 8.13 -5.36
N VAL A 35 -6.79 7.53 -4.37
CA VAL A 35 -8.12 6.93 -4.57
C VAL A 35 -9.24 7.96 -4.46
N ALA A 36 -9.14 8.95 -3.57
CA ALA A 36 -10.00 10.13 -3.48
C ALA A 36 -11.55 9.96 -3.38
N ASP A 37 -12.14 8.75 -3.35
CA ASP A 37 -13.61 8.56 -3.36
C ASP A 37 -14.32 8.86 -2.01
N GLY A 38 -14.30 10.13 -1.58
CA GLY A 38 -14.87 10.56 -0.30
C GLY A 38 -14.14 9.93 0.90
N ARG A 39 -12.85 9.63 0.72
CA ARG A 39 -11.91 9.24 1.76
C ARG A 39 -11.18 10.50 2.25
N PRO A 40 -10.66 10.51 3.48
CA PRO A 40 -9.89 11.64 3.97
C PRO A 40 -8.60 11.85 3.17
N ALA A 41 -8.16 13.08 3.00
CA ALA A 41 -6.86 13.41 2.39
C ALA A 41 -5.80 13.66 3.47
N TRP A 42 -5.43 12.63 4.23
CA TRP A 42 -4.50 12.78 5.36
C TRP A 42 -3.04 12.86 4.91
N SER A 43 -2.26 13.69 5.60
CA SER A 43 -0.79 13.66 5.54
C SER A 43 -0.25 12.45 6.31
N GLN A 44 1.01 12.09 6.08
CA GLN A 44 1.67 11.02 6.83
C GLN A 44 1.63 11.27 8.34
N ASN A 45 1.93 12.50 8.80
CA ASN A 45 1.88 12.85 10.22
C ASN A 45 0.47 12.70 10.80
N LYS A 46 -0.57 13.02 10.01
CA LYS A 46 -1.95 12.80 10.46
C LYS A 46 -2.28 11.32 10.55
N VAL A 47 -1.83 10.51 9.59
CA VAL A 47 -1.96 9.05 9.66
C VAL A 47 -1.29 8.49 10.91
N ILE A 48 -0.04 8.90 11.19
CA ILE A 48 0.69 8.50 12.41
C ILE A 48 -0.13 8.88 13.64
N ALA A 49 -0.54 10.15 13.78
CA ALA A 49 -1.30 10.60 14.95
C ALA A 49 -2.63 9.84 15.19
N GLU A 50 -3.28 9.32 14.13
CA GLU A 50 -4.52 8.53 14.26
C GLU A 50 -4.26 7.08 14.70
N PHE A 51 -3.14 6.49 14.26
CA PHE A 51 -2.89 5.05 14.36
C PHE A 51 -1.67 4.65 15.20
N ASP A 52 -0.91 5.59 15.74
CA ASP A 52 0.26 5.37 16.61
C ASP A 52 -0.03 4.45 17.79
N LYS A 53 -1.23 4.54 18.36
CA LYS A 53 -1.68 3.64 19.45
C LYS A 53 -1.78 2.16 19.07
N TYR A 54 -1.61 1.81 17.80
CA TYR A 54 -1.62 0.45 17.28
C TYR A 54 -0.24 0.01 16.76
N THR A 55 0.80 0.83 16.89
CA THR A 55 2.16 0.44 16.52
C THR A 55 2.83 -0.37 17.63
N SER A 56 3.84 -1.16 17.27
CA SER A 56 4.79 -1.74 18.22
C SER A 56 5.71 -0.67 18.82
N ASP A 57 6.50 -1.04 19.83
CA ASP A 57 7.42 -0.14 20.56
C ASP A 57 8.47 0.53 19.65
N ASP A 58 8.76 -0.06 18.50
CA ASP A 58 9.67 0.49 17.48
C ASP A 58 8.97 1.42 16.46
N GLY A 59 7.65 1.62 16.58
CA GLY A 59 6.84 2.40 15.62
C GLY A 59 6.41 1.61 14.38
N GLY A 60 6.75 0.31 14.32
CA GLY A 60 6.28 -0.60 13.29
C GLY A 60 4.78 -0.84 13.37
N PHE A 61 4.14 -1.09 12.23
CA PHE A 61 2.73 -1.45 12.17
C PHE A 61 2.61 -2.92 11.84
N ASP A 62 2.11 -3.73 12.78
CA ASP A 62 1.92 -5.16 12.56
C ASP A 62 1.02 -5.39 11.34
N PRO A 63 1.39 -6.25 10.37
CA PRO A 63 0.55 -6.57 9.22
C PRO A 63 -0.88 -6.95 9.59
N GLN A 64 -1.08 -7.66 10.71
CA GLN A 64 -2.40 -8.06 11.17
C GLN A 64 -3.29 -6.85 11.52
N ASN A 65 -2.69 -5.73 11.96
CA ASN A 65 -3.43 -4.49 12.23
C ASN A 65 -4.00 -3.85 10.95
N LEU A 66 -3.50 -4.17 9.75
CA LEU A 66 -4.16 -3.76 8.49
C LEU A 66 -5.56 -4.38 8.38
N ILE A 67 -5.72 -5.62 8.85
CA ILE A 67 -7.00 -6.30 8.88
C ILE A 67 -7.80 -5.79 10.07
N ASP A 68 -7.20 -5.74 11.26
CA ASP A 68 -7.96 -5.51 12.48
C ASP A 68 -8.29 -4.05 12.78
N VAL A 69 -7.53 -3.11 12.21
CA VAL A 69 -7.68 -1.68 12.44
C VAL A 69 -8.14 -0.97 11.16
N PHE A 70 -7.39 -1.08 10.06
CA PHE A 70 -7.75 -0.31 8.86
C PHE A 70 -9.10 -0.73 8.29
N SER A 71 -9.39 -2.02 8.21
CA SER A 71 -10.67 -2.49 7.67
C SER A 71 -11.89 -2.13 8.52
N LYS A 72 -11.68 -1.80 9.81
CA LYS A 72 -12.74 -1.39 10.74
C LYS A 72 -12.90 0.13 10.83
N ASP A 73 -11.95 0.92 10.32
CA ASP A 73 -12.10 2.37 10.23
C ASP A 73 -12.96 2.75 9.02
N ALA A 74 -14.24 3.03 9.28
CA ALA A 74 -15.22 3.39 8.27
C ALA A 74 -14.83 4.62 7.42
N ARG A 75 -13.94 5.50 7.92
CA ARG A 75 -13.45 6.68 7.19
C ARG A 75 -12.55 6.27 6.04
N LEU A 76 -11.78 5.19 6.21
CA LEU A 76 -10.84 4.69 5.20
C LEU A 76 -11.56 3.99 4.05
N LYS A 77 -12.74 3.40 4.30
CA LYS A 77 -13.50 2.59 3.33
C LYS A 77 -12.57 1.58 2.65
N ILE A 78 -11.85 0.82 3.44
CA ILE A 78 -10.82 -0.11 2.98
C ILE A 78 -11.18 -1.52 3.44
N SER A 79 -10.95 -2.50 2.58
CA SER A 79 -11.08 -3.91 2.90
C SER A 79 -9.70 -4.54 2.84
N ALA A 80 -9.38 -5.43 3.77
CA ALA A 80 -8.08 -6.09 3.82
C ALA A 80 -8.25 -7.60 3.96
N GLY A 81 -7.27 -8.37 3.47
CA GLY A 81 -7.25 -9.81 3.64
C GLY A 81 -5.87 -10.42 3.41
N VAL A 82 -5.72 -11.67 3.84
CA VAL A 82 -4.50 -12.47 3.68
C VAL A 82 -4.59 -13.30 2.40
N PHE A 83 -3.53 -13.26 1.60
CA PHE A 83 -3.46 -13.90 0.29
C PHE A 83 -2.26 -14.83 0.24
N LYS A 84 -2.51 -16.11 -0.02
CA LYS A 84 -1.47 -17.12 -0.22
C LYS A 84 -0.78 -16.88 -1.56
N THR A 85 0.55 -16.81 -1.54
CA THR A 85 1.32 -16.37 -2.70
C THR A 85 1.56 -17.43 -3.76
N ASP A 86 1.49 -18.70 -3.39
CA ASP A 86 1.54 -19.86 -4.29
C ASP A 86 0.54 -19.76 -5.45
N GLN A 87 -0.63 -19.17 -5.19
CA GLN A 87 -1.66 -18.94 -6.19
C GLN A 87 -1.29 -17.89 -7.25
N TYR A 88 -0.26 -17.07 -7.04
CA TYR A 88 0.10 -15.94 -7.92
C TYR A 88 1.45 -16.12 -8.61
N ARG A 89 2.05 -17.32 -8.50
CA ARG A 89 3.36 -17.62 -9.13
C ARG A 89 3.37 -17.42 -10.64
N PHE A 90 2.25 -17.66 -11.33
CA PHE A 90 2.16 -17.61 -12.79
C PHE A 90 1.08 -16.64 -13.31
N ARG A 91 0.54 -15.78 -12.44
CA ARG A 91 -0.48 -14.78 -12.81
C ARG A 91 -0.25 -13.47 -12.04
N GLY A 92 -0.94 -12.42 -12.45
CA GLY A 92 -0.92 -11.14 -11.75
C GLY A 92 -1.55 -11.22 -10.36
N LEU A 93 -1.24 -10.24 -9.51
CA LEU A 93 -1.90 -10.06 -8.22
C LEU A 93 -3.36 -9.61 -8.42
N PRO A 94 -4.27 -9.87 -7.47
CA PRO A 94 -5.69 -9.52 -7.59
C PRO A 94 -5.90 -8.02 -7.26
N LEU A 95 -5.35 -7.11 -8.06
CA LEU A 95 -5.34 -5.68 -7.74
C LEU A 95 -6.65 -4.96 -8.12
N GLY A 96 -7.33 -5.39 -9.18
CA GLY A 96 -8.44 -4.64 -9.76
C GLY A 96 -7.97 -3.40 -10.54
N ASP A 97 -8.81 -2.38 -10.62
CA ASP A 97 -8.64 -1.13 -11.38
C ASP A 97 -8.06 0.04 -10.55
N LYS A 98 -8.13 -0.05 -9.22
CA LYS A 98 -7.66 0.97 -8.28
C LYS A 98 -6.36 0.57 -7.60
N PRO A 99 -5.62 1.54 -7.00
CA PRO A 99 -4.42 1.23 -6.25
C PRO A 99 -4.73 0.35 -5.04
N VAL A 100 -3.81 -0.56 -4.72
CA VAL A 100 -3.93 -1.53 -3.63
C VAL A 100 -2.70 -1.44 -2.75
N ILE A 101 -2.92 -1.32 -1.44
CA ILE A 101 -1.82 -1.38 -0.48
C ILE A 101 -1.41 -2.84 -0.34
N ILE A 102 -0.11 -3.13 -0.34
CA ILE A 102 0.44 -4.45 -0.05
C ILE A 102 1.37 -4.39 1.15
N ALA A 103 1.26 -5.37 2.06
CA ALA A 103 2.27 -5.69 3.05
C ALA A 103 2.89 -7.06 2.74
N PHE A 104 4.21 -7.11 2.75
CA PHE A 104 5.01 -8.24 2.29
C PHE A 104 6.37 -8.28 2.99
N ASN A 105 7.06 -9.42 2.94
CA ASN A 105 8.44 -9.51 3.41
C ASN A 105 9.40 -8.96 2.34
N HIS A 106 10.12 -7.90 2.66
CA HIS A 106 11.12 -7.34 1.76
C HIS A 106 12.47 -8.01 1.99
N ALA A 107 12.93 -8.80 1.01
CA ALA A 107 14.16 -9.58 1.11
C ALA A 107 15.39 -8.72 1.44
N ASP A 108 15.58 -7.60 0.74
CA ASP A 108 16.77 -6.76 0.92
C ASP A 108 16.76 -5.90 2.19
N LEU A 109 15.58 -5.53 2.70
CA LEU A 109 15.46 -4.73 3.92
C LEU A 109 15.51 -5.58 5.19
N GLY A 110 15.12 -6.85 5.09
CA GLY A 110 15.00 -7.74 6.23
C GLY A 110 13.80 -7.35 7.11
N GLY A 111 12.60 -7.78 6.74
CA GLY A 111 11.39 -7.57 7.53
C GLY A 111 10.16 -7.28 6.68
N THR A 112 9.06 -6.89 7.34
CA THR A 112 7.83 -6.48 6.67
C THR A 112 7.99 -5.07 6.09
N HIS A 113 7.62 -4.89 4.83
CA HIS A 113 7.52 -3.59 4.17
C HIS A 113 6.15 -3.39 3.54
N MET A 114 5.84 -2.14 3.19
CA MET A 114 4.61 -1.78 2.52
C MET A 114 4.87 -0.95 1.26
N ASN A 115 4.07 -1.22 0.23
CA ASN A 115 4.01 -0.46 -1.02
C ASN A 115 2.55 -0.20 -1.38
N VAL A 116 2.32 0.68 -2.37
CA VAL A 116 1.01 0.81 -3.03
C VAL A 116 1.14 0.44 -4.50
N LEU A 117 0.40 -0.57 -4.95
CA LEU A 117 0.50 -1.16 -6.28
C LEU A 117 -0.63 -0.66 -7.18
N PHE A 118 -0.34 -0.40 -8.46
CA PHE A 118 -1.35 0.00 -9.45
C PHE A 118 -0.90 -0.28 -10.90
N GLY A 119 -1.83 -0.18 -11.84
CA GLY A 119 -1.53 -0.23 -13.28
C GLY A 119 -0.97 -1.57 -13.76
N GLN A 120 -1.40 -2.69 -13.18
CA GLN A 120 -0.88 -4.00 -13.51
C GLN A 120 -1.28 -4.43 -14.92
N VAL A 121 -0.29 -4.85 -15.71
CA VAL A 121 -0.46 -5.55 -16.98
C VAL A 121 0.25 -6.89 -16.87
N ASN A 122 -0.51 -7.98 -16.94
CA ASN A 122 -0.03 -9.33 -16.61
C ASN A 122 0.57 -9.39 -15.20
N ARG A 123 1.89 -9.48 -15.09
CA ARG A 123 2.64 -9.56 -13.82
C ARG A 123 3.47 -8.31 -13.55
N ASP A 124 3.50 -7.38 -14.50
CA ASP A 124 4.25 -6.14 -14.38
C ASP A 124 3.31 -5.05 -13.90
N LEU A 125 3.78 -4.22 -12.98
CA LEU A 125 2.98 -3.22 -12.28
C LEU A 125 3.85 -2.03 -11.86
N PHE A 126 3.19 -0.95 -11.47
CA PHE A 126 3.83 0.17 -10.78
C PHE A 126 3.62 0.08 -9.28
N ALA A 127 4.62 0.51 -8.52
CA ALA A 127 4.52 0.65 -7.08
C ALA A 127 4.98 2.03 -6.63
N MET A 128 4.23 2.63 -5.71
CA MET A 128 4.71 3.73 -4.88
C MET A 128 5.56 3.13 -3.75
N GLU A 129 6.86 3.35 -3.84
CA GLU A 129 7.87 2.92 -2.88
C GLU A 129 8.18 4.07 -1.91
N PRO A 130 7.82 3.98 -0.62
CA PRO A 130 8.07 5.05 0.34
C PRO A 130 9.54 5.14 0.80
N TYR A 131 10.34 4.09 0.63
CA TYR A 131 11.71 3.99 1.14
C TYR A 131 12.77 4.43 0.12
N TYR A 132 12.55 5.61 -0.48
CA TYR A 132 13.49 6.20 -1.43
C TYR A 132 13.91 7.61 -1.03
N PRO A 133 15.22 7.96 -1.14
CA PRO A 133 16.33 7.06 -1.47
C PRO A 133 16.59 6.02 -0.37
N TYR A 134 17.14 4.85 -0.74
CA TYR A 134 17.55 3.79 0.19
C TYR A 134 19.09 3.78 0.34
N PRO A 135 19.65 3.67 1.56
CA PRO A 135 18.96 3.64 2.86
C PRO A 135 18.41 5.00 3.33
N GLY A 136 18.75 6.09 2.62
CA GLY A 136 18.23 7.44 2.90
C GLY A 136 18.59 7.96 4.29
N ARG A 137 17.96 9.08 4.68
CA ARG A 137 17.99 9.63 6.04
C ARG A 137 16.56 9.94 6.47
N ASP A 138 16.29 9.82 7.75
CA ASP A 138 15.00 10.19 8.32
C ASP A 138 14.66 11.66 8.00
N GLY A 139 13.40 11.89 7.64
CA GLY A 139 12.88 13.17 7.18
C GLY A 139 13.31 13.59 5.77
N GLN A 140 14.16 12.82 5.08
CA GLN A 140 14.69 13.17 3.76
C GLN A 140 14.22 12.24 2.62
N ARG A 141 13.41 11.23 2.94
CA ARG A 141 12.86 10.32 1.93
C ARG A 141 11.72 10.99 1.20
N THR A 142 11.72 10.88 -0.12
CA THR A 142 10.70 11.45 -1.02
C THR A 142 9.72 10.40 -1.54
N GLY A 143 10.09 9.12 -1.39
CA GLY A 143 9.45 8.03 -2.10
C GLY A 143 9.71 8.13 -3.62
N GLN A 144 9.28 7.12 -4.35
CA GLN A 144 9.37 7.08 -5.82
C GLN A 144 8.31 6.15 -6.40
N PHE A 145 8.05 6.30 -7.70
CA PHE A 145 7.38 5.25 -8.46
C PHE A 145 8.41 4.31 -9.08
N VAL A 146 8.21 3.02 -8.89
CA VAL A 146 9.05 1.98 -9.48
C VAL A 146 8.22 1.01 -10.30
N GLU A 147 8.80 0.54 -11.39
CA GLU A 147 8.30 -0.64 -12.09
C GLU A 147 8.76 -1.89 -11.32
N ARG A 148 7.82 -2.81 -11.14
CA ARG A 148 8.03 -4.06 -10.42
C ARG A 148 7.30 -5.19 -11.13
N ASN A 149 7.84 -6.38 -10.94
CA ASN A 149 7.11 -7.62 -11.23
C ASN A 149 6.47 -8.15 -9.95
N ALA A 150 5.33 -8.82 -10.06
CA ALA A 150 4.65 -9.48 -8.95
C ALA A 150 5.58 -10.38 -8.10
N ASP A 151 6.59 -11.01 -8.72
CA ASP A 151 7.60 -11.83 -8.03
C ASP A 151 8.33 -11.10 -6.90
N PHE A 152 8.52 -9.79 -7.02
CA PHE A 152 9.15 -8.98 -5.98
C PHE A 152 8.42 -9.09 -4.63
N TYR A 153 7.08 -9.13 -4.67
CA TYR A 153 6.25 -9.17 -3.47
C TYR A 153 6.04 -10.58 -2.93
N ILE A 154 5.97 -11.56 -3.82
CA ILE A 154 5.53 -12.91 -3.47
C ILE A 154 6.66 -13.90 -3.21
N LYS A 155 7.87 -13.67 -3.75
CA LYS A 155 8.96 -14.66 -3.68
C LYS A 155 9.47 -14.89 -2.25
N ALA A 156 9.51 -13.85 -1.43
CA ALA A 156 9.98 -13.91 -0.04
C ALA A 156 8.83 -13.99 0.99
N SER A 157 7.59 -14.02 0.52
CA SER A 157 6.39 -13.92 1.36
C SER A 157 5.52 -15.15 1.13
N PRO A 158 5.33 -16.07 2.09
CA PRO A 158 4.36 -17.17 1.93
C PRO A 158 2.92 -16.64 1.89
N ASN A 159 2.68 -15.51 2.55
CA ASN A 159 1.43 -14.76 2.50
C ASN A 159 1.75 -13.28 2.31
N VAL A 160 0.85 -12.56 1.64
CA VAL A 160 0.83 -11.10 1.61
C VAL A 160 -0.50 -10.60 2.14
N ILE A 161 -0.53 -9.40 2.68
CA ILE A 161 -1.78 -8.70 2.98
C ILE A 161 -2.02 -7.66 1.91
N LEU A 162 -3.22 -7.66 1.37
CA LEU A 162 -3.65 -6.70 0.36
C LEU A 162 -4.82 -5.90 0.93
N CYS A 163 -4.82 -4.59 0.68
CA CYS A 163 -5.90 -3.70 1.10
C CYS A 163 -6.47 -2.93 -0.09
N TRP A 164 -7.78 -3.08 -0.32
CA TRP A 164 -8.52 -2.52 -1.45
C TRP A 164 -9.46 -1.41 -1.04
N PRO A 165 -9.80 -0.50 -1.97
CA PRO A 165 -10.95 0.37 -1.79
C PRO A 165 -12.22 -0.48 -1.66
N THR A 166 -12.93 -0.37 -0.55
CA THR A 166 -14.26 -0.97 -0.43
C THR A 166 -15.20 -0.30 -1.42
N VAL A 167 -15.83 -1.10 -2.27
CA VAL A 167 -16.95 -0.65 -3.11
C VAL A 167 -18.18 -0.63 -2.22
N VAL A 168 -18.66 0.56 -1.86
CA VAL A 168 -19.99 0.70 -1.27
C VAL A 168 -20.98 0.50 -2.40
N MET A 169 -21.55 -0.70 -2.51
CA MET A 169 -22.73 -0.92 -3.34
C MET A 169 -23.80 0.03 -2.78
N LYS A 170 -24.18 1.06 -3.55
CA LYS A 170 -25.40 1.80 -3.23
C LYS A 170 -26.54 0.82 -3.48
N ASP A 171 -27.23 0.42 -2.42
CA ASP A 171 -28.51 -0.24 -2.58
C ASP A 171 -29.38 0.66 -3.49
N LYS A 172 -29.90 0.05 -4.55
CA LYS A 172 -30.76 0.73 -5.52
C LYS A 172 -32.11 1.05 -4.91
#